data_AF-A0A7J4LNT1-F1
#
_entry.id   AF-A0A7J4LNT1-F1
#
_cell.length_a   1.000
_cell.length_b   1.000
_cell.length_c   1.000
_cell.angle_alpha   90.00
_cell.angle_beta   90.00
_cell.angle_gamma   90.00
#
_symmetry.space_group_name_H-M   'P 1'
#
loop_
_entity.id
_entity.type
_entity.pdbx_description
1 polymer ?
#
loop_
_entity_poly.entity_id
_entity_poly.type
_entity_poly.pdbx_seq_one_letter_code
_entity_poly.pdbx_strand_id
1 'polypeptide(L)' 'MKYVYAALLLHSAGKKVTEEGISAVVKAAGIEVDQVRAKALVAALEGVNIDEAISKAAVAAPVAAAG' A
#
# COMPACT_ATOMS: atom_id res chain seq x y z
N MET A 1 0.98 -6.18 -7.42
CA MET A 1 0.08 -5.78 -6.33
C MET A 1 0.59 -6.07 -4.91
N LYS A 2 1.39 -7.12 -4.65
CA LYS A 2 1.85 -7.49 -3.29
C LYS A 2 2.41 -6.35 -2.41
N TYR A 3 3.19 -5.43 -2.99
CA TYR A 3 3.76 -4.29 -2.26
C TYR A 3 2.71 -3.25 -1.86
N VAL A 4 1.69 -3.04 -2.71
CA VAL A 4 0.57 -2.14 -2.41
C VAL A 4 -0.22 -2.68 -1.23
N TYR A 5 -0.52 -3.98 -1.21
CA TYR A 5 -1.20 -4.60 -0.07
C TYR A 5 -0.36 -4.55 1.21
N ALA A 6 0.94 -4.77 1.12
CA ALA A 6 1.83 -4.61 2.26
C ALA A 6 1.83 -3.16 2.79
N ALA A 7 1.89 -2.17 1.91
CA ALA A 7 1.84 -0.75 2.28
C ALA A 7 0.49 -0.38 2.93
N LEU A 8 -0.63 -0.84 2.35
CA LEU A 8 -1.97 -0.62 2.91
C LEU A 8 -2.15 -1.28 4.27
N LEU A 9 -1.64 -2.51 4.44
CA LEU A 9 -1.67 -3.20 5.73
C LEU A 9 -0.90 -2.42 6.80
N LEU A 10 0.34 -1.99 6.48
CA LEU A 10 1.16 -1.18 7.39
C LEU A 10 0.44 0.11 7.77
N HIS A 11 -0.12 0.82 6.79
CA HIS A 11 -0.88 2.04 7.00
C HIS A 11 -2.10 1.80 7.91
N SER A 12 -2.91 0.78 7.62
CA SER A 12 -4.08 0.42 8.45
C SER A 12 -3.71 0.05 9.89
N ALA A 13 -2.50 -0.47 10.11
CA ALA A 13 -1.97 -0.82 11.42
C ALA A 13 -1.30 0.38 12.13
N GLY A 14 -1.40 1.59 11.58
CA GLY A 14 -0.76 2.80 12.10
C GLY A 14 0.75 2.78 12.03
N LYS A 15 1.34 1.87 11.24
CA LYS A 15 2.79 1.75 11.07
C LYS A 15 3.24 2.60 9.88
N LYS A 16 4.44 3.18 10.01
CA LYS A 16 5.07 3.90 8.91
C LYS A 16 5.35 2.93 7.75
N VAL A 17 5.00 3.34 6.53
CA VAL A 17 5.31 2.60 5.31
C VAL A 17 6.77 2.86 4.95
N THR A 18 7.64 1.88 5.19
CA THR A 18 9.06 1.92 4.81
C THR A 18 9.45 0.72 3.97
N GLU A 19 10.64 0.78 3.35
CA GLU A 19 11.17 -0.32 2.54
C GLU A 19 11.34 -1.59 3.39
N GLU A 20 11.84 -1.45 4.63
CA GLU A 20 11.97 -2.58 5.55
C GLU A 20 10.62 -3.16 5.95
N GLY A 21 9.64 -2.29 6.26
CA GLY A 21 8.31 -2.71 6.65
C GLY A 21 7.61 -3.50 5.54
N ILE A 22 7.66 -2.99 4.31
CA ILE A 22 7.10 -3.66 3.13
C ILE A 22 7.81 -5.00 2.90
N SER A 23 9.14 -5.00 2.96
CA SER A 23 9.96 -6.20 2.76
C SER A 23 9.66 -7.27 3.81
N ALA A 24 9.47 -6.89 5.07
CA ALA A 24 9.14 -7.81 6.16
C ALA A 24 7.78 -8.48 5.95
N VAL A 25 6.75 -7.71 5.56
CA VAL A 25 5.41 -8.24 5.29
C VAL A 25 5.44 -9.21 4.09
N VAL A 26 6.13 -8.84 3.00
CA VAL A 26 6.23 -9.68 1.81
C VAL A 26 7.02 -10.97 2.10
N LYS A 27 8.13 -10.88 2.85
CA LYS A 27 8.87 -12.07 3.31
C LYS A 27 8.04 -12.96 4.24
N ALA A 28 7.26 -12.38 5.14
CA ALA A 28 6.39 -13.14 6.03
C ALA A 28 5.31 -13.92 5.26
N ALA A 29 4.90 -13.44 4.09
CA ALA A 29 4.02 -14.17 3.17
C ALA A 29 4.74 -15.26 2.35
N GLY A 30 6.05 -15.50 2.59
CA GLY A 30 6.84 -16.50 1.87
C GLY A 30 7.23 -16.07 0.44
N ILE A 31 7.14 -14.79 0.12
CA ILE A 31 7.39 -14.26 -1.23
C ILE A 31 8.74 -13.56 -1.28
N GLU A 32 9.45 -13.74 -2.39
CA GLU A 32 10.71 -13.03 -2.64
C GLU A 32 10.50 -11.52 -2.80
N VAL A 33 11.41 -10.76 -2.20
CA VAL A 33 11.37 -9.29 -2.17
C VAL A 33 12.25 -8.73 -3.27
N ASP A 34 11.62 -7.93 -4.13
CA ASP A 34 12.28 -7.03 -5.07
C ASP A 34 12.41 -5.65 -4.40
N GLN A 35 13.64 -5.34 -3.95
CA GLN A 35 13.99 -4.10 -3.25
C GLN A 35 13.73 -2.86 -4.12
N VAL A 36 13.98 -2.94 -5.43
CA VAL A 36 13.77 -1.81 -6.35
C VAL A 36 12.30 -1.42 -6.38
N ARG A 37 11.39 -2.41 -6.42
CA ARG A 37 9.95 -2.16 -6.38
C ARG A 37 9.46 -1.66 -5.02
N ALA A 38 10.01 -2.18 -3.92
CA ALA A 38 9.66 -1.70 -2.59
C ALA A 38 10.06 -0.22 -2.42
N LYS A 39 11.28 0.13 -2.82
CA LYS A 39 11.80 1.50 -2.79
C LYS A 39 11.02 2.45 -3.70
N ALA A 40 10.71 2.02 -4.92
CA ALA A 40 9.91 2.80 -5.85
C ALA A 40 8.51 3.10 -5.29
N LEU A 41 7.90 2.13 -4.60
CA LEU A 41 6.61 2.35 -3.95
C LEU A 41 6.73 3.36 -2.79
N VAL A 42 7.74 3.24 -1.94
CA VAL A 42 7.96 4.19 -0.83
C VAL A 42 8.14 5.60 -1.37
N ALA A 43 8.98 5.77 -2.40
CA ALA A 43 9.20 7.06 -3.05
C ALA A 43 7.91 7.62 -3.67
N ALA A 44 7.09 6.77 -4.31
CA ALA A 44 5.80 7.19 -4.85
C ALA A 44 4.77 7.59 -3.77
N LEU A 45 4.97 7.16 -2.52
CA LEU A 45 4.13 7.51 -1.37
C LEU A 45 4.68 8.69 -0.56
N GLU A 46 5.87 9.20 -0.89
CA GLU A 46 6.42 10.39 -0.22
C GLU A 46 5.52 11.61 -0.49
N GLY A 47 5.08 12.26 0.58
CA GLY A 47 4.16 13.40 0.50
C GLY A 47 2.71 13.04 0.13
N VAL A 48 2.39 11.76 -0.07
CA VAL A 48 1.02 11.31 -0.32
C VAL A 48 0.29 11.08 1.01
N ASN A 49 -0.87 11.72 1.18
CA ASN A 49 -1.81 11.36 2.23
C ASN A 49 -2.59 10.11 1.81
N ILE A 50 -2.24 8.97 2.38
CA ILE A 50 -2.83 7.67 2.03
C ILE A 50 -4.33 7.61 2.38
N ASP A 51 -4.76 8.22 3.49
CA ASP A 51 -6.18 8.26 3.88
C ASP A 51 -7.02 9.06 2.90
N GLU A 52 -6.50 10.19 2.44
CA GLU A 52 -7.15 11.03 1.43
C GLU A 52 -7.20 10.31 0.08
N ALA A 53 -6.11 9.64 -0.32
CA ALA A 53 -6.06 8.87 -1.55
C ALA A 53 -7.07 7.71 -1.55
N ILE A 54 -7.16 6.96 -0.44
CA ILE A 54 -8.16 5.89 -0.27
C ILE A 54 -9.57 6.46 -0.28
N SER A 55 -9.82 7.55 0.45
CA SER A 55 -11.12 8.20 0.49
C SER A 55 -11.57 8.64 -0.90
N LYS A 56 -10.71 9.34 -1.65
CA LYS A 56 -10.99 9.74 -3.03
C LYS A 56 -11.24 8.54 -3.94
N ALA A 57 -10.47 7.47 -3.80
CA ALA A 57 -10.68 6.24 -4.57
C ALA A 57 -12.03 5.58 -4.24
N ALA A 58 -12.48 5.63 -2.98
CA ALA A 58 -13.77 5.12 -2.57
C ALA A 58 -14.95 5.94 -3.12
N VAL A 59 -14.82 7.28 -3.21
CA VAL A 59 -15.85 8.14 -3.82
C VAL A 59 -15.88 8.03 -5.35
N ALA A 60 -14.72 7.79 -5.97
CA ALA A 60 -14.58 7.65 -7.42
C ALA A 60 -15.00 6.27 -7.94
N ALA A 61 -15.15 5.27 -7.07
CA ALA A 61 -15.70 3.99 -7.46
C ALA A 61 -17.17 4.20 -7.84
N PRO A 62 -17.59 3.89 -9.09
CA PRO A 62 -19.00 3.92 -9.42
C PRO A 62 -19.67 2.96 -8.45
N VAL A 63 -20.59 3.47 -7.64
CA VAL A 63 -21.57 2.63 -6.98
C VAL A 63 -22.26 1.89 -8.13
N ALA A 64 -21.88 0.64 -8.34
CA ALA A 64 -22.70 -0.29 -9.08
C ALA A 64 -23.99 -0.37 -8.26
N ALA A 65 -24.91 0.54 -8.58
CA ALA A 65 -26.24 0.57 -8.02
C ALA A 65 -26.78 -0.83 -8.23
N ALA A 66 -26.99 -1.54 -7.12
CA ALA A 66 -27.69 -2.80 -7.12
C ALA A 66 -29.00 -2.60 -7.88
N GLY A 67 -29.11 -3.28 -9.01
CA GLY A 67 -30.25 -3.37 -9.90
C GLY A 67 -30.16 -4.69 -10.65
#